data_AF-A0A954QFG5-F1
#
_entry.id   AF-A0A954QFG5-F1
#
_cell.length_a   1.000
_cell.length_b   1.000
_cell.length_c   1.000
_cell.angle_alpha   90.00
_cell.angle_beta   90.00
_cell.angle_gamma   90.00
#
_symmetry.space_group_name_H-M   'P 1'
#
loop_
_entity.id
_entity.type
_entity.pdbx_description
1 polymer ?
#
loop_
_entity_poly.entity_id
_entity_poly.type
_entity_poly.pdbx_seq_one_letter_code
_entity_poly.pdbx_strand_id
1 'polypeptide(L)' 'MTGSEIHKRWTGLVVCGLLAAASLSSTGCQVDVAGQTLPSPYYLQDDIQYFPAGPEFKLSNEAAAMKAYQAQSQLGEQ' A
#
# COMPACT_ATOMS: atom_id res chain seq x y z
N MET A 1 -0.45 36.18 46.77
CA MET A 1 -0.89 35.94 45.37
C MET A 1 -2.40 36.17 45.31
N THR A 2 -2.83 37.17 44.54
CA THR A 2 -4.25 37.56 44.40
C THR A 2 -5.00 36.54 43.54
N GLY A 3 -6.26 36.25 43.87
CA GLY A 3 -7.07 35.23 43.18
C GLY A 3 -7.23 35.44 41.67
N SER A 4 -7.14 36.70 41.20
CA SER A 4 -7.12 37.07 39.78
C SER A 4 -5.99 36.39 38.99
N GLU A 5 -4.79 36.31 39.58
CA GLU A 5 -3.61 35.77 38.90
C GLU A 5 -3.69 34.24 38.74
N ILE A 6 -4.42 33.57 39.62
CA ILE A 6 -4.63 32.11 39.56
C ILE A 6 -5.57 31.76 38.40
N HIS A 7 -6.66 32.52 38.24
CA HIS A 7 -7.61 32.32 37.13
C HIS A 7 -6.93 32.57 35.79
N LYS A 8 -6.11 33.62 35.67
CA LYS A 8 -5.37 33.96 34.46
C LYS A 8 -4.37 32.87 34.04
N ARG A 9 -3.69 32.25 35.01
CA ARG A 9 -2.78 31.11 34.80
C ARG A 9 -3.54 29.85 34.38
N TRP A 10 -4.68 29.57 35.01
CA TRP A 10 -5.53 28.44 34.66
C TRP A 10 -6.11 28.55 33.25
N THR A 11 -6.63 29.72 32.88
CA THR A 11 -7.10 29.96 31.50
C THR A 11 -5.97 29.78 30.48
N GLY A 12 -4.75 30.24 30.79
CA GLY A 12 -3.59 30.04 29.91
C GLY A 12 -3.23 28.57 29.71
N LEU A 13 -3.24 27.77 30.78
CA LEU A 13 -2.97 26.33 30.71
C LEU A 13 -4.04 25.57 29.93
N VAL A 14 -5.32 25.91 30.13
CA VAL A 14 -6.44 25.29 29.39
C VAL A 14 -6.35 25.60 27.90
N VAL A 15 -6.07 26.85 27.52
CA VAL A 15 -5.93 27.25 26.12
C VAL A 15 -4.73 26.55 25.47
N CYS A 16 -3.57 26.49 26.14
CA CYS A 16 -2.41 25.75 25.63
C CYS A 16 -2.69 24.25 25.46
N GLY A 17 -3.39 23.63 26.43
CA GLY A 17 -3.75 22.22 26.36
C GLY A 17 -4.68 21.91 25.19
N LEU A 18 -5.69 22.76 24.95
CA LEU A 18 -6.61 22.62 23.82
C LEU A 18 -5.90 22.80 22.47
N LEU A 19 -5.00 23.77 22.36
CA LEU A 19 -4.21 23.98 21.14
C LEU A 19 -3.29 22.80 20.82
N ALA A 20 -2.63 22.22 21.83
CA ALA A 20 -1.77 21.06 21.66
C ALA A 20 -2.57 19.79 21.28
N ALA A 21 -3.77 19.62 21.82
CA ALA A 21 -4.65 18.53 21.43
C ALA A 21 -5.15 18.70 19.98
N ALA A 22 -5.54 19.91 19.61
CA ALA A 22 -6.01 20.23 18.26
C ALA A 22 -4.93 19.99 17.19
N SER A 23 -3.67 20.37 17.48
CA SER A 23 -2.56 20.15 16.55
C SER A 23 -2.26 18.67 16.34
N LEU A 24 -2.27 17.86 17.41
CA LEU A 24 -2.11 16.40 17.31
C LEU A 24 -3.24 15.74 16.50
N SER A 25 -4.48 16.19 16.69
CA SER A 25 -5.62 15.67 15.91
C SER A 25 -5.62 16.11 14.44
N SER A 26 -4.91 17.20 14.10
CA SER A 26 -4.82 17.69 12.72
C SER A 26 -3.71 17.01 11.92
N THR A 27 -2.81 16.27 12.56
CA THR A 27 -1.74 15.51 11.88
C THR A 27 -2.14 14.04 11.80
N GLY A 28 -2.52 13.58 10.59
CA GLY A 28 -2.68 12.15 10.32
C GLY A 28 -1.33 11.50 10.00
N CYS A 29 -1.11 10.27 10.46
CA CYS A 29 -0.03 9.43 9.94
C CYS A 29 -0.44 8.94 8.53
N GLN A 30 -0.03 9.67 7.51
CA GLN A 30 -0.19 9.23 6.13
C GLN A 30 0.73 8.01 5.91
N VAL A 31 0.13 6.84 5.71
CA VAL A 31 0.86 5.58 5.57
C VAL A 31 1.24 5.42 4.09
N ASP A 32 2.54 5.50 3.79
CA ASP A 32 3.07 5.17 2.46
C ASP A 32 3.52 3.71 2.46
N VAL A 33 2.97 2.92 1.53
CA VAL A 33 3.31 1.50 1.39
C VAL A 33 3.61 1.26 -0.08
N ALA A 34 4.79 0.72 -0.37
CA ALA A 34 5.26 0.48 -1.74
C ALA A 34 5.28 1.72 -2.65
N GLY A 35 5.48 2.93 -2.09
CA GLY A 35 5.55 4.18 -2.86
C GLY A 35 4.19 4.69 -3.34
N GLN A 36 3.09 4.13 -2.81
CA GLN A 36 1.74 4.57 -3.07
C GLN A 36 1.08 4.96 -1.75
N THR A 37 0.39 6.09 -1.73
CA THR A 37 -0.43 6.49 -0.60
C THR A 37 -1.80 5.86 -0.76
N LEU A 38 -1.97 4.67 -0.19
CA LEU A 38 -3.20 3.92 -0.35
C LEU A 38 -4.33 4.62 0.44
N PRO A 39 -5.47 4.94 -0.23
CA PRO A 39 -6.54 5.74 0.35
C PRO A 39 -7.33 5.01 1.44
N SER A 40 -7.17 3.69 1.60
CA SER A 40 -7.85 2.89 2.61
C SER A 40 -6.86 2.22 3.57
N PRO A 41 -7.15 2.19 4.89
CA PRO A 41 -6.31 1.52 5.89
C PRO A 41 -6.38 -0.02 5.83
N TYR A 42 -7.22 -0.57 4.96
CA TYR A 42 -7.45 -2.01 4.82
C TYR A 42 -6.92 -2.57 3.50
N TYR A 43 -5.99 -1.88 2.83
CA TYR A 43 -5.47 -2.31 1.52
C TYR A 43 -4.81 -3.71 1.52
N LEU A 44 -4.37 -4.21 2.68
CA LEU A 44 -3.85 -5.58 2.83
C LEU A 44 -4.96 -6.64 2.90
N GLN A 45 -6.19 -6.22 3.18
CA GLN A 45 -7.39 -7.06 3.22
C GLN A 45 -8.31 -6.81 2.02
N ASP A 46 -8.09 -5.73 1.25
CA ASP A 46 -8.83 -5.43 0.03
C ASP A 46 -8.50 -6.50 -1.03
N ASP A 47 -9.55 -6.99 -1.67
CA ASP A 47 -9.59 -8.36 -2.16
C ASP A 47 -8.58 -8.65 -3.28
N ILE A 48 -8.35 -9.95 -3.45
CA ILE A 48 -7.57 -10.58 -4.51
C ILE A 48 -7.70 -9.80 -5.82
N GLN A 49 -6.64 -9.10 -6.20
CA GLN A 49 -6.50 -8.53 -7.55
C GLN A 49 -6.78 -9.66 -8.53
N TYR A 50 -7.89 -9.58 -9.28
CA TYR A 50 -8.33 -10.66 -10.15
C TYR A 50 -7.23 -10.97 -11.18
N PHE A 51 -6.55 -12.09 -10.99
CA PHE A 51 -5.66 -12.66 -11.98
C PHE A 51 -6.47 -13.70 -12.75
N PRO A 52 -6.76 -13.50 -14.05
CA PRO A 52 -7.43 -14.52 -14.83
C PRO A 52 -6.62 -15.82 -14.76
N ALA A 53 -7.31 -16.95 -14.79
CA ALA A 53 -6.64 -18.24 -14.87
C ALA A 53 -5.68 -18.19 -16.07
N GLY A 54 -4.38 -18.39 -15.79
CA GLY A 54 -3.38 -18.51 -16.84
C GLY A 54 -3.75 -19.66 -17.80
N PRO A 55 -3.19 -19.69 -19.01
CA PRO A 55 -3.44 -20.78 -19.95
C PRO A 55 -3.26 -22.14 -19.26
N GLU A 56 -4.21 -23.07 -19.45
CA GLU A 56 -4.23 -24.35 -18.73
C GLU A 56 -2.95 -25.18 -18.91
N PHE A 57 -2.26 -24.93 -20.03
CA PHE A 57 -0.98 -25.54 -20.35
C PHE A 57 0.18 -24.68 -19.85
N LYS A 58 0.74 -25.08 -18.69
CA LYS A 58 1.85 -24.38 -18.01
C LYS A 58 3.17 -24.34 -18.78
N LEU A 59 3.35 -25.21 -19.78
CA LEU A 59 4.62 -25.44 -20.48
C LEU A 59 4.58 -25.05 -21.96
N SER A 60 3.85 -23.99 -22.29
CA SER A 60 3.65 -23.52 -23.67
C SER A 60 4.97 -23.19 -24.38
N ASN A 61 5.94 -22.63 -23.65
CA ASN A 61 7.26 -22.30 -24.17
C ASN A 61 8.07 -23.55 -24.51
N GLU A 62 8.02 -24.58 -23.66
CA GLU A 62 8.73 -25.84 -23.82
C GLU A 62 8.12 -26.66 -24.96
N ALA A 63 6.80 -26.68 -25.09
CA ALA A 63 6.14 -27.31 -26.24
C ALA A 63 6.47 -26.62 -27.55
N ALA A 64 6.50 -25.28 -27.57
CA ALA A 64 6.92 -24.53 -28.75
C ALA A 64 8.38 -24.82 -29.12
N ALA A 65 9.26 -24.90 -28.12
CA ALA A 65 10.68 -25.25 -28.32
C ALA A 65 10.86 -26.67 -28.87
N MET A 66 10.15 -27.66 -28.32
CA MET A 66 10.18 -29.04 -28.85
C MET A 66 9.67 -29.11 -30.30
N LYS A 67 8.60 -28.37 -30.62
CA LYS A 67 8.05 -28.33 -31.98
C LYS A 67 9.03 -27.69 -32.97
N ALA A 68 9.70 -26.60 -32.56
CA ALA A 68 10.72 -25.96 -33.37
C ALA A 68 11.96 -26.86 -33.57
N TYR A 69 12.38 -27.60 -32.54
CA TYR A 69 13.48 -28.56 -32.63
C TYR A 69 13.16 -29.71 -33.59
N GLN A 70 11.97 -30.30 -33.47
CA GLN A 70 11.52 -31.36 -34.39
C GLN A 70 11.43 -30.89 -35.84
N ALA A 71 10.96 -29.65 -36.07
CA ALA A 71 10.92 -29.08 -37.41
C ALA A 71 12.34 -28.90 -37.99
N GLN A 72 13.30 -28.46 -37.17
CA GLN A 72 14.70 -28.32 -37.60
C GLN A 72 15.37 -29.68 -37.85
N SER A 73 15.13 -30.69 -37.01
CA SER A 73 15.71 -32.03 -37.21
C SER A 73 15.20 -32.68 -38.48
N GLN A 74 13.88 -32.59 -38.75
CA GLN A 74 13.28 -33.13 -39.96
C GLN A 74 13.75 -32.43 -41.25
N LEU A 75 14.10 -31.14 -41.18
CA LEU A 75 14.68 -30.40 -42.30
C LEU A 75 16.17 -30.73 -42.52
N GLY A 76 16.90 -31.11 -41.47
CA GLY A 76 18.31 -31.52 -41.57
C GLY A 76 18.51 -32.98 -41.98
N GLU A 77 17.47 -33.81 -41.93
CA GLU A 77 17.48 -35.22 -42.36
C GLU A 77 17.03 -35.43 -43.82
N GLN A 78 16.78 -34.36 -44.60
CA GLN A 78 16.48 -34.41 -46.04
C GLN A 78 17.68 -34.11 -46.93
#